data_AF-A0A1V1P039-F1
#
_entry.id   AF-A0A1V1P039-F1
#
_cell.length_a   1.000
_cell.length_b   1.000
_cell.length_c   1.000
_cell.angle_alpha   90.00
_cell.angle_beta   90.00
_cell.angle_gamma   90.00
#
_symmetry.space_group_name_H-M   'P 1'
#
loop_
_entity.id
_entity.type
_entity.pdbx_description
1 polymer ?
#
loop_
_entity_poly.entity_id
_entity_poly.type
_entity_poly.pdbx_seq_one_letter_code
_entity_poly.pdbx_strand_id
1 'polypeptide(L)'
;MPISFTLVSDTILHNEFGYCATDVNTLKKYLGKGVKVLKAFAKAGQVESFVGKWGLKKPLETCFLAGSCFLLDISNAELSQLNELNKFGIGEKTNEGFGKCIFALQTTDELTELNIDNDYYELDEPEVPVPDKTKEIIKILIQNYIIKQSSSMAFSDQYRFKNLPTKSFINKLESIAKKGNSFEFKDNIKELLKRDFSKNNCNYVKIIMKPY
;
A
#
# COMPACT_ATOMS: atom_id res chain seq x y z
N MET A 1 29.14 -12.62 21.27
CA MET A 1 29.50 -12.16 19.91
C MET A 1 28.64 -10.94 19.58
N PRO A 2 29.23 -9.84 19.09
CA PRO A 2 28.44 -8.68 18.69
C PRO A 2 27.67 -8.96 17.39
N ILE A 3 26.43 -8.49 17.30
CA ILE A 3 25.53 -8.67 16.16
C ILE A 3 24.84 -7.35 15.84
N SER A 4 24.58 -7.08 14.55
CA SER A 4 23.79 -5.91 14.16
C SER A 4 22.31 -6.17 14.39
N PHE A 5 21.60 -5.13 14.85
CA PHE A 5 20.15 -5.10 15.02
C PHE A 5 19.63 -3.88 14.28
N THR A 6 18.78 -4.09 13.28
CA THR A 6 18.27 -3.03 12.40
C THR A 6 16.76 -2.95 12.49
N LEU A 7 16.24 -1.75 12.70
CA LEU A 7 14.81 -1.45 12.61
C LEU A 7 14.45 -1.24 11.14
N VAL A 8 13.62 -2.13 10.59
CA VAL A 8 13.20 -2.13 9.18
C VAL A 8 11.96 -1.26 8.97
N SER A 9 11.13 -1.10 10.00
CA SER A 9 10.04 -0.12 10.02
C SER A 9 10.15 0.80 11.22
N ASP A 10 9.41 1.91 11.17
CA ASP A 10 9.35 2.86 12.28
C ASP A 10 8.92 2.12 13.55
N THR A 11 9.58 2.41 14.67
CA THR A 11 9.41 1.67 15.93
C THR A 11 9.05 2.64 17.04
N ILE A 12 7.83 2.48 17.55
CA ILE A 12 7.32 3.24 18.69
C ILE A 12 7.60 2.43 19.95
N LEU A 13 8.23 3.06 20.95
CA LEU A 13 8.47 2.45 22.25
C LEU A 13 7.88 3.33 23.34
N HIS A 14 7.34 2.71 24.38
CA HIS A 14 6.89 3.42 25.57
C HIS A 14 7.87 3.23 26.72
N ASN A 15 8.15 4.31 27.44
CA ASN A 15 8.83 4.22 28.71
C ASN A 15 7.87 3.68 29.80
N GLU A 16 8.39 3.52 31.02
CA GLU A 16 7.63 3.02 32.18
C GLU A 16 6.45 3.91 32.62
N PHE A 17 6.39 5.14 32.12
CA PHE A 17 5.31 6.09 32.37
C PHE A 17 4.31 6.15 31.20
N GLY A 18 4.48 5.33 30.16
CA GLY A 18 3.61 5.28 28.99
C GLY A 18 3.88 6.36 27.93
N TYR A 19 4.97 7.12 28.03
CA TYR A 19 5.34 8.11 27.02
C TYR A 19 6.20 7.52 25.91
N CYS A 20 6.00 7.98 24.69
CA CYS A 20 6.85 7.63 23.55
C CYS A 20 8.30 8.06 23.78
N ALA A 21 9.24 7.13 23.64
CA ALA A 21 10.64 7.36 23.91
C ALA A 21 11.54 6.80 22.80
N THR A 22 12.60 7.53 22.49
CA THR A 22 13.60 7.19 21.46
C THR A 22 15.00 7.10 22.05
N ASP A 23 15.08 6.64 23.30
CA ASP A 23 16.34 6.42 23.98
C ASP A 23 16.72 4.94 24.02
N VAL A 24 18.02 4.69 24.10
CA VAL A 24 18.59 3.34 24.10
C VAL A 24 18.20 2.55 25.36
N ASN A 25 17.93 3.20 26.49
CA ASN A 25 17.56 2.49 27.71
C ASN A 25 16.14 1.93 27.62
N THR A 26 15.22 2.67 27.01
CA THR A 26 13.89 2.14 26.70
C THR A 26 13.99 0.97 25.73
N LEU A 27 14.77 1.07 24.66
CA LEU A 27 14.99 -0.05 23.73
C LEU A 27 15.53 -1.31 24.43
N LYS A 28 16.50 -1.16 25.34
CA LYS A 28 17.05 -2.29 26.12
C LYS A 28 15.99 -3.03 26.91
N LYS A 29 14.97 -2.34 27.42
CA LYS A 29 13.85 -2.99 28.15
C LYS A 29 13.05 -3.91 27.23
N TYR A 30 12.83 -3.51 25.98
CA TYR A 30 12.12 -4.31 24.99
C TYR A 30 12.96 -5.47 24.42
N LEU A 31 14.28 -5.32 24.32
CA LEU A 31 15.18 -6.37 23.82
C LEU A 31 15.32 -7.58 24.76
N GLY A 32 14.95 -7.42 26.03
CA GLY A 32 15.02 -8.50 27.02
C GLY A 32 16.31 -8.54 27.83
N LYS A 33 16.39 -9.52 28.73
CA LYS A 33 17.54 -9.66 29.64
C LYS A 33 18.75 -10.22 28.89
N GLY A 34 19.95 -9.82 29.33
CA GLY A 34 21.21 -10.34 28.80
C GLY A 34 21.69 -9.72 27.49
N VAL A 35 20.88 -8.84 26.86
CA VAL A 35 21.28 -8.05 25.69
C VAL A 35 21.95 -6.74 26.13
N LYS A 36 23.14 -6.46 25.60
CA LYS A 36 23.83 -5.17 25.82
C LYS A 36 23.96 -4.40 24.52
N VAL A 37 23.49 -3.17 24.49
CA VAL A 37 23.74 -2.25 23.36
C VAL A 37 25.15 -1.66 23.50
N LEU A 38 26.03 -1.98 22.56
CA LEU A 38 27.41 -1.50 22.49
C LEU A 38 27.53 -0.17 21.74
N LYS A 39 26.82 -0.05 20.61
CA LYS A 39 26.77 1.15 19.78
C LYS A 39 25.35 1.36 19.26
N ALA A 40 24.99 2.61 19.01
CA ALA A 40 23.70 2.97 18.45
C ALA A 40 23.90 4.02 17.35
N PHE A 41 23.28 3.79 16.21
CA PHE A 41 23.10 4.75 15.14
C PHE A 41 21.61 4.83 14.86
N ALA A 42 20.93 5.75 15.54
CA ALA A 42 19.48 5.83 15.52
C ALA A 42 19.02 7.23 15.14
N LYS A 43 17.92 7.30 14.40
CA LYS A 43 17.26 8.54 14.05
C LYS A 43 15.88 8.58 14.69
N ALA A 44 15.61 9.62 15.46
CA ALA A 44 14.28 9.86 15.99
C ALA A 44 13.43 10.62 14.98
N GLY A 45 12.13 10.36 14.96
CA GLY A 45 11.15 11.06 14.17
C GLY A 45 9.78 11.00 14.81
N GLN A 46 8.77 11.42 14.05
CA GLN A 46 7.38 11.38 14.48
C GLN A 46 6.54 10.71 13.41
N VAL A 47 5.57 9.92 13.85
CA VAL A 47 4.64 9.23 12.96
C VAL A 47 3.20 9.56 13.33
N GLU A 48 2.39 9.81 12.31
CA GLU A 48 0.96 10.06 12.42
C GLU A 48 0.25 9.12 11.46
N SER A 49 -0.76 8.40 11.94
CA SER A 49 -1.56 7.48 11.13
C SER A 49 -3.00 7.97 11.01
N PHE A 50 -3.73 7.51 10.00
CA PHE A 50 -5.13 7.90 9.79
C PHE A 50 -6.09 6.72 10.03
N VAL A 51 -7.16 6.96 10.78
CA VAL A 51 -8.20 5.95 11.05
C VAL A 51 -9.34 6.13 10.04
N GLY A 52 -9.35 5.30 9.00
CA GLY A 52 -10.36 5.36 7.93
C GLY A 52 -11.81 5.25 8.44
N LYS A 53 -12.06 4.42 9.47
CA LYS A 53 -13.40 4.26 10.06
C LYS A 53 -13.94 5.53 10.72
N TRP A 54 -13.07 6.38 11.24
CA TRP A 54 -13.44 7.59 11.98
C TRP A 54 -13.23 8.87 11.18
N GLY A 55 -12.49 8.80 10.06
CA GLY A 55 -12.13 9.97 9.28
C GLY A 55 -11.17 10.92 10.03
N LEU A 56 -10.44 10.41 11.02
CA LEU A 56 -9.60 11.20 11.93
C LEU A 56 -8.18 10.65 12.00
N LYS A 57 -7.23 11.56 12.25
CA LYS A 57 -5.83 11.23 12.52
C LYS A 57 -5.67 10.65 13.92
N LYS A 58 -4.78 9.68 14.07
CA LYS A 58 -4.29 9.19 15.37
C LYS A 58 -3.36 10.23 15.98
N PRO A 59 -3.17 10.22 17.31
CA PRO A 59 -2.15 11.04 17.96
C PRO A 59 -0.79 10.85 17.32
N LEU A 60 -0.04 11.94 17.21
CA LEU A 60 1.34 11.96 16.76
C LEU A 60 2.23 11.28 17.82
N GLU A 61 3.03 10.31 17.40
CA GLU A 61 3.90 9.55 18.29
C GLU A 61 5.36 9.69 17.88
N THR A 62 6.25 9.82 18.87
CA THR A 62 7.69 9.84 18.64
C THR A 62 8.19 8.40 18.49
N CYS A 63 9.02 8.15 17.47
CA CYS A 63 9.51 6.81 17.15
C CYS A 63 10.96 6.82 16.68
N PHE A 64 11.60 5.66 16.75
CA PHE A 64 12.79 5.41 15.97
C PHE A 64 12.38 5.23 14.51
N LEU A 65 13.01 5.98 13.61
CA LEU A 65 12.77 5.83 12.18
C LEU A 65 13.40 4.55 11.65
N ALA A 66 12.79 3.99 10.61
CA ALA A 66 13.34 2.89 9.82
C ALA A 66 14.79 3.18 9.39
N GLY A 67 15.62 2.14 9.41
CA GLY A 67 17.06 2.22 9.16
C GLY A 67 17.90 2.56 10.39
N SER A 68 17.29 2.75 11.57
CA SER A 68 18.03 2.86 12.82
C SER A 68 18.68 1.51 13.18
N CYS A 69 19.97 1.53 13.48
CA CYS A 69 20.80 0.35 13.69
C CYS A 69 21.51 0.38 15.05
N PHE A 70 21.65 -0.79 15.67
CA PHE A 70 22.27 -0.96 16.98
C PHE A 70 23.23 -2.15 16.94
N LEU A 71 24.41 -2.00 17.53
CA LEU A 71 25.34 -3.10 17.74
C LEU A 71 25.06 -3.72 19.10
N LEU A 72 24.66 -4.98 19.13
CA LEU A 72 24.26 -5.69 20.34
C LEU A 72 25.28 -6.76 20.69
N ASP A 73 25.62 -6.89 21.97
CA ASP A 73 26.21 -8.11 22.52
C ASP A 73 25.10 -8.99 23.08
N ILE A 74 24.91 -10.14 22.44
CA ILE A 74 23.88 -11.12 22.77
C ILE A 74 24.43 -12.36 23.48
N SER A 75 25.68 -12.30 23.98
CA SER A 75 26.36 -13.48 24.57
C SER A 75 25.59 -14.11 25.75
N ASN A 76 24.79 -13.31 26.45
CA ASN A 76 23.97 -13.76 27.58
C ASN A 76 22.45 -13.65 27.29
N ALA A 77 22.07 -13.41 26.04
CA ALA A 77 20.69 -13.20 25.66
C ALA A 77 19.95 -14.52 25.44
N GLU A 78 18.64 -14.50 25.65
CA GLU A 78 17.78 -15.65 25.36
C GLU A 78 17.41 -15.67 23.86
N LEU A 79 17.92 -16.66 23.13
CA LEU A 79 17.73 -16.74 21.66
C LEU A 79 16.27 -16.91 21.24
N SER A 80 15.45 -17.60 22.03
CA SER A 80 13.99 -17.73 21.82
C SER A 80 13.32 -16.36 21.76
N GLN A 81 13.61 -15.49 22.72
CA GLN A 81 13.06 -14.13 22.77
C GLN A 81 13.48 -13.29 21.57
N LEU A 82 14.75 -13.36 21.16
CA LEU A 82 15.24 -12.64 19.98
C LEU A 82 14.56 -13.13 18.69
N ASN A 83 14.31 -14.44 18.57
CA ASN A 83 13.57 -15.01 17.45
C ASN A 83 12.11 -14.56 17.43
N GLU A 84 11.46 -14.42 18.60
CA GLU A 84 10.12 -13.84 18.69
C GLU A 84 10.10 -12.39 18.23
N LEU A 85 11.05 -11.57 18.66
CA LEU A 85 11.17 -10.17 18.21
C LEU A 85 11.38 -10.08 16.70
N ASN A 86 12.19 -10.96 16.11
CA ASN A 86 12.39 -11.01 14.67
C ASN A 86 11.09 -11.39 13.92
N LYS A 87 10.27 -12.28 14.50
CA LYS A 87 9.02 -12.75 13.88
C LYS A 87 7.85 -11.78 14.03
N PHE A 88 7.68 -11.20 15.21
CA PHE A 88 6.51 -10.40 15.58
C PHE A 88 6.79 -8.90 15.62
N GLY A 89 8.05 -8.49 15.57
CA GLY A 89 8.47 -7.11 15.76
C GLY A 89 8.65 -6.74 17.24
N ILE A 90 9.12 -5.53 17.45
CA ILE A 90 9.44 -4.93 18.75
C ILE A 90 8.60 -3.65 18.96
N GLY A 91 8.21 -3.39 20.21
CA GLY A 91 7.52 -2.15 20.54
C GLY A 91 6.01 -2.22 20.32
N GLU A 92 5.44 -1.07 19.99
CA GLU A 92 4.00 -0.86 19.90
C GLU A 92 3.48 -0.95 18.46
N LYS A 93 2.20 -1.31 18.31
CA LYS A 93 1.47 -1.33 17.02
C LYS A 93 2.11 -2.22 15.95
N THR A 94 2.74 -3.33 16.36
CA THR A 94 3.36 -4.29 15.44
C THR A 94 2.37 -4.92 14.47
N ASN A 95 1.12 -5.10 14.90
CA ASN A 95 0.00 -5.51 14.06
C ASN A 95 -0.37 -4.53 12.94
N GLU A 96 0.03 -3.26 13.05
CA GLU A 96 -0.13 -2.23 12.01
C GLU A 96 1.10 -2.11 11.11
N GLY A 97 2.17 -2.88 11.38
CA GLY A 97 3.40 -2.91 10.60
C GLY A 97 4.57 -2.10 11.19
N PHE A 98 4.39 -1.49 12.36
CA PHE A 98 5.47 -0.85 13.11
C PHE A 98 6.39 -1.90 13.76
N GLY A 99 7.60 -1.49 14.13
CA GLY A 99 8.46 -2.34 14.97
C GLY A 99 9.11 -3.52 14.27
N LYS A 100 9.08 -3.62 12.94
CA LYS A 100 9.76 -4.70 12.23
C LYS A 100 11.26 -4.55 12.42
N CYS A 101 11.93 -5.63 12.77
CA CYS A 101 13.36 -5.61 13.05
C CYS A 101 14.04 -6.87 12.52
N ILE A 102 15.34 -6.77 12.23
CA ILE A 102 16.17 -7.87 11.74
C ILE A 102 17.49 -7.87 12.52
N PHE A 103 17.93 -9.07 12.90
CA PHE A 103 19.25 -9.32 13.48
C PHE A 103 20.22 -9.84 12.40
N ALA A 104 21.50 -9.52 12.54
CA ALA A 104 22.56 -9.95 11.60
C ALA A 104 22.25 -9.59 10.13
N LEU A 105 21.73 -8.39 9.88
CA LEU A 105 21.51 -7.95 8.49
C LEU A 105 22.83 -7.75 7.74
N GLN A 106 23.89 -7.36 8.45
CA GLN A 106 25.23 -7.16 7.90
C GLN A 106 26.18 -8.15 8.58
N THR A 107 26.48 -9.25 7.90
CA THR A 107 27.38 -10.31 8.40
C THR A 107 28.75 -10.31 7.71
N THR A 108 28.88 -9.63 6.58
CA THR A 108 30.10 -9.56 5.78
C THR A 108 30.59 -8.12 5.64
N ASP A 109 31.90 -7.93 5.64
CA ASP A 109 32.52 -6.61 5.41
C ASP A 109 32.49 -6.22 3.92
N GLU A 110 32.39 -7.21 3.05
CA GLU A 110 32.31 -7.03 1.60
C GLU A 110 30.85 -7.13 1.13
N LEU A 111 30.43 -6.11 0.37
CA LEU A 111 29.17 -6.15 -0.38
C LEU A 111 29.36 -7.13 -1.53
N THR A 112 28.61 -8.21 -1.50
CA THR A 112 28.54 -9.15 -2.61
C THR A 112 27.26 -8.89 -3.39
N GLU A 113 27.38 -8.85 -4.72
CA GLU A 113 26.22 -8.92 -5.57
C GLU A 113 25.63 -10.32 -5.42
N LEU A 114 24.48 -10.40 -4.75
CA LEU A 114 23.66 -11.59 -4.84
C LEU A 114 23.13 -11.63 -6.26
N ASN A 115 23.78 -12.42 -7.12
CA ASN A 115 23.13 -12.99 -8.28
C ASN A 115 22.04 -13.91 -7.73
N ILE A 116 20.90 -13.30 -7.40
CA ILE A 116 19.64 -14.01 -7.41
C ILE A 116 19.44 -14.29 -8.89
N ASP A 117 20.06 -15.37 -9.38
CA ASP A 117 19.49 -16.07 -10.51
C ASP A 117 17.99 -16.11 -10.22
N ASN A 118 17.15 -15.73 -11.18
CA ASN A 118 15.70 -15.74 -11.03
C ASN A 118 15.21 -17.19 -10.87
N ASP A 119 15.65 -17.88 -9.83
CA ASP A 119 15.00 -18.96 -9.15
C ASP A 119 13.75 -18.33 -8.53
N TYR A 120 12.79 -18.07 -9.41
CA TYR A 120 11.40 -18.16 -9.03
C TYR A 120 11.26 -19.54 -8.41
N TYR A 121 11.36 -19.61 -7.08
CA TYR A 121 10.83 -20.74 -6.35
C TYR A 121 9.38 -20.84 -6.83
N GLU A 122 9.04 -21.91 -7.56
CA GLU A 122 7.66 -22.26 -7.80
C GLU A 122 7.06 -22.41 -6.41
N LEU A 123 6.34 -21.38 -5.94
CA LEU A 123 5.55 -21.50 -4.75
C LEU A 123 4.52 -22.57 -5.08
N ASP A 124 4.60 -23.71 -4.40
CA ASP A 124 3.58 -24.74 -4.50
C ASP A 124 2.23 -24.06 -4.32
N GLU A 125 1.41 -24.09 -5.37
CA GLU A 125 0.08 -23.53 -5.30
C GLU A 125 -0.65 -24.29 -4.19
N PRO A 126 -1.19 -23.59 -3.17
CA PRO A 126 -1.84 -24.28 -2.08
C PRO A 126 -2.94 -25.16 -2.67
N GLU A 127 -2.94 -26.46 -2.35
CA GLU A 127 -3.93 -27.44 -2.85
C GLU A 127 -5.38 -27.12 -2.45
N VAL A 128 -5.59 -26.05 -1.68
CA VAL A 128 -6.88 -25.63 -1.16
C VAL A 128 -7.59 -24.78 -2.22
N PRO A 129 -8.82 -25.14 -2.64
CA PRO A 129 -9.57 -24.33 -3.58
C PRO A 129 -9.86 -22.95 -2.98
N VAL A 130 -9.63 -21.90 -3.78
CA VAL A 130 -9.95 -20.53 -3.37
C VAL A 130 -11.42 -20.44 -2.96
N PRO A 131 -11.73 -19.99 -1.72
CA PRO A 131 -13.12 -19.88 -1.25
C PRO A 131 -13.97 -19.00 -2.16
N ASP A 132 -15.23 -19.37 -2.38
CA ASP A 132 -16.12 -18.65 -3.31
C ASP A 132 -16.30 -17.18 -2.92
N LYS A 133 -16.35 -16.90 -1.61
CA LYS A 133 -16.44 -15.54 -1.08
C LYS A 133 -15.23 -14.68 -1.47
N THR A 134 -14.04 -15.27 -1.52
CA THR A 134 -12.82 -14.58 -1.96
C THR A 134 -12.90 -14.24 -3.43
N LYS A 135 -13.38 -15.16 -4.28
CA LYS A 135 -13.61 -14.91 -5.72
C LYS A 135 -14.62 -13.78 -5.94
N GLU A 136 -15.70 -13.76 -5.16
CA GLU A 136 -16.71 -12.70 -5.22
C GLU A 136 -16.13 -11.33 -4.84
N ILE A 137 -15.36 -11.26 -3.75
CA ILE A 137 -14.67 -10.03 -3.34
C ILE A 137 -13.71 -9.55 -4.42
N ILE A 138 -12.87 -10.43 -4.97
CA ILE A 138 -11.92 -10.10 -6.04
C ILE A 138 -12.65 -9.56 -7.26
N LYS A 139 -13.76 -10.21 -7.67
CA LYS A 139 -14.58 -9.75 -8.79
C LYS A 139 -15.10 -8.33 -8.57
N ILE A 140 -15.63 -8.05 -7.38
CA ILE A 140 -16.13 -6.71 -7.02
C ILE A 140 -14.98 -5.68 -7.03
N LEU A 141 -13.81 -6.04 -6.49
CA LEU A 141 -12.63 -5.16 -6.47
C LEU A 141 -12.17 -4.83 -7.89
N ILE A 142 -12.08 -5.82 -8.78
CA ILE A 142 -11.71 -5.62 -10.18
C ILE A 142 -12.72 -4.72 -10.89
N GLN A 143 -14.02 -4.98 -10.72
CA GLN A 143 -15.07 -4.14 -11.31
C GLN A 143 -14.99 -2.69 -10.83
N ASN A 144 -14.84 -2.48 -9.52
CA ASN A 144 -14.69 -1.15 -8.93
C ASN A 144 -13.43 -0.45 -9.43
N TYR A 145 -12.32 -1.17 -9.58
CA TYR A 145 -11.08 -0.63 -10.11
C TYR A 145 -11.25 -0.17 -11.57
N ILE A 146 -11.86 -0.98 -12.42
CA ILE A 146 -12.11 -0.64 -13.83
C ILE A 146 -13.00 0.60 -13.94
N ILE A 147 -14.08 0.67 -13.15
CA ILE A 147 -14.97 1.84 -13.11
C ILE A 147 -14.19 3.07 -12.65
N LYS A 148 -13.44 2.98 -11.56
CA LYS A 148 -12.65 4.09 -11.01
C LYS A 148 -11.63 4.61 -12.02
N GLN A 149 -10.89 3.72 -12.69
CA GLN A 149 -9.94 4.10 -13.72
C GLN A 149 -10.63 4.77 -14.91
N SER A 150 -11.75 4.20 -15.38
CA SER A 150 -12.52 4.77 -16.49
C SER A 150 -13.06 6.16 -16.14
N SER A 151 -13.58 6.35 -14.92
CA SER A 151 -14.02 7.66 -14.42
C SER A 151 -12.85 8.64 -14.32
N SER A 152 -11.70 8.20 -13.81
CA SER A 152 -10.50 9.04 -13.72
C SER A 152 -10.05 9.52 -15.10
N MET A 153 -9.99 8.63 -16.08
CA MET A 153 -9.67 8.97 -17.47
C MET A 153 -10.69 9.95 -18.06
N ALA A 154 -12.00 9.73 -17.82
CA ALA A 154 -13.05 10.64 -18.27
C ALA A 154 -12.93 12.03 -17.64
N PHE A 155 -12.59 12.12 -16.35
CA PHE A 155 -12.32 13.40 -15.68
C PHE A 155 -11.11 14.12 -16.28
N SER A 156 -10.03 13.40 -16.61
CA SER A 156 -8.88 13.99 -17.29
C SER A 156 -9.24 14.49 -18.70
N ASP A 157 -10.09 13.75 -19.42
CA ASP A 157 -10.55 14.12 -20.77
C ASP A 157 -11.60 15.24 -20.79
N GLN A 158 -12.17 15.62 -19.64
CA GLN A 158 -13.23 16.63 -19.56
C GLN A 158 -12.82 17.98 -20.18
N TYR A 159 -11.53 18.35 -20.07
CA TYR A 159 -10.99 19.60 -20.60
C TYR A 159 -11.04 19.66 -22.14
N ARG A 160 -11.22 18.51 -22.82
CA ARG A 160 -11.38 18.46 -24.28
C ARG A 160 -12.77 18.95 -24.72
N PHE A 161 -13.76 18.96 -23.83
CA PHE A 161 -15.11 19.41 -24.13
C PHE A 161 -15.23 20.93 -23.94
N LYS A 162 -15.39 21.68 -25.04
CA LYS A 162 -15.57 23.15 -24.99
C LYS A 162 -16.92 23.59 -24.40
N ASN A 163 -17.97 22.80 -24.57
CA ASN A 163 -19.21 22.94 -23.81
C ASN A 163 -19.75 21.55 -23.45
N LEU A 164 -20.58 21.50 -22.41
CA LEU A 164 -21.19 20.24 -21.99
C LEU A 164 -22.37 19.87 -22.91
N PRO A 165 -22.56 18.58 -23.23
CA PRO A 165 -23.77 18.12 -23.90
C PRO A 165 -25.03 18.43 -23.09
N THR A 166 -26.19 18.52 -23.74
CA THR A 166 -27.46 18.80 -23.05
C THR A 166 -27.86 17.65 -22.13
N LYS A 167 -28.56 17.97 -21.02
CA LYS A 167 -29.04 16.98 -20.03
C LYS A 167 -29.86 15.86 -20.67
N SER A 168 -30.67 16.18 -21.69
CA SER A 168 -31.46 15.19 -22.44
C SER A 168 -30.57 14.21 -23.21
N PHE A 169 -29.48 14.69 -23.83
CA PHE A 169 -28.54 13.85 -24.56
C PHE A 169 -27.73 12.95 -23.62
N ILE A 170 -27.28 13.47 -22.48
CA ILE A 170 -26.58 12.70 -21.44
C ILE A 170 -27.46 11.56 -20.92
N ASN A 171 -28.73 11.84 -20.59
CA ASN A 171 -29.66 10.82 -20.12
C ASN A 171 -29.92 9.73 -21.19
N LYS A 172 -29.89 10.10 -22.48
CA LYS A 172 -30.04 9.16 -23.59
C LYS A 172 -28.81 8.26 -23.73
N LEU A 173 -27.60 8.83 -23.63
CA LEU A 173 -26.34 8.07 -23.61
C LEU A 173 -26.29 7.10 -22.43
N GLU A 174 -26.69 7.57 -21.24
CA GLU A 174 -26.75 6.73 -20.04
C GLU A 174 -27.73 5.56 -20.22
N SER A 175 -28.90 5.81 -20.83
CA SER A 175 -29.88 4.75 -21.11
C SER A 175 -29.34 3.69 -22.08
N ILE A 176 -28.54 4.10 -23.08
CA ILE A 176 -27.92 3.17 -24.03
C ILE A 176 -26.79 2.37 -23.37
N ALA A 177 -25.98 3.03 -22.55
CA ALA A 177 -24.91 2.37 -21.78
C ALA A 177 -25.47 1.33 -20.79
N LYS A 178 -26.65 1.58 -20.20
CA LYS A 178 -27.31 0.66 -19.27
C LYS A 178 -27.99 -0.54 -19.95
N LYS A 179 -28.32 -0.46 -21.24
CA LYS A 179 -29.15 -1.46 -21.93
C LYS A 179 -28.38 -2.42 -22.84
N GLY A 180 -27.19 -2.06 -23.32
CA GLY A 180 -26.56 -2.74 -24.47
C GLY A 180 -25.41 -3.69 -24.15
N ASN A 181 -25.31 -4.75 -24.95
CA ASN A 181 -24.06 -5.47 -25.22
C ASN A 181 -23.05 -4.52 -25.91
N SER A 182 -21.74 -4.74 -25.76
CA SER A 182 -20.69 -3.81 -26.24
C SER A 182 -20.78 -3.53 -27.76
N PHE A 183 -21.22 -4.52 -28.53
CA PHE A 183 -21.43 -4.40 -29.98
C PHE A 183 -22.64 -3.51 -30.32
N GLU A 184 -23.77 -3.72 -29.63
CA GLU A 184 -24.98 -2.92 -29.82
C GLU A 184 -24.77 -1.47 -29.36
N PHE A 185 -23.97 -1.25 -28.32
CA PHE A 185 -23.61 0.10 -27.86
C PHE A 185 -22.94 0.90 -28.98
N LYS A 186 -21.96 0.33 -29.68
CA LYS A 186 -21.22 1.02 -30.75
C LYS A 186 -22.12 1.40 -31.91
N ASP A 187 -23.02 0.51 -32.32
CA ASP A 187 -23.93 0.78 -33.44
C ASP A 187 -25.07 1.74 -33.06
N ASN A 188 -25.60 1.63 -31.84
CA ASN A 188 -26.56 2.60 -31.30
C ASN A 188 -25.98 4.02 -31.20
N ILE A 189 -24.70 4.15 -30.80
CA ILE A 189 -24.00 5.44 -30.80
C ILE A 189 -23.87 5.98 -32.23
N LYS A 190 -23.47 5.16 -33.21
CA LYS A 190 -23.39 5.60 -34.62
C LYS A 190 -24.74 6.07 -35.16
N GLU A 191 -25.84 5.40 -34.81
CA GLU A 191 -27.18 5.81 -35.25
C GLU A 191 -27.63 7.13 -34.62
N LEU A 192 -27.38 7.34 -33.32
CA LEU A 192 -27.67 8.60 -32.66
C LEU A 192 -26.95 9.77 -33.33
N LEU A 193 -25.69 9.55 -33.66
CA LEU A 193 -24.85 10.53 -34.33
C LEU A 193 -25.28 10.76 -35.79
N LYS A 194 -26.02 9.87 -36.43
CA LYS A 194 -26.61 10.18 -37.75
C LYS A 194 -27.86 11.06 -37.63
N ARG A 195 -28.65 10.90 -36.58
CA ARG A 195 -29.95 11.59 -36.40
C ARG A 195 -29.80 13.03 -35.91
N ASP A 196 -28.91 13.28 -34.94
CA ASP A 196 -28.76 14.59 -34.31
C ASP A 196 -27.90 15.58 -35.14
N PHE A 197 -27.13 15.12 -36.13
CA PHE A 197 -26.28 15.98 -36.97
C PHE A 197 -27.02 16.77 -38.05
N SER A 198 -28.29 16.46 -38.33
CA SER A 198 -29.09 17.25 -39.30
C SER A 198 -29.57 18.59 -38.73
N LYS A 199 -29.45 18.81 -37.41
CA LYS A 199 -29.89 20.03 -36.74
C LYS A 199 -28.81 20.52 -35.77
N ASN A 200 -27.94 21.39 -36.27
CA ASN A 200 -27.01 22.27 -35.55
C ASN A 200 -25.68 21.68 -35.01
N ASN A 201 -24.58 22.21 -35.58
CA ASN A 201 -23.24 22.46 -35.00
C ASN A 201 -22.90 21.79 -33.65
N CYS A 202 -22.60 20.49 -33.64
CA CYS A 202 -22.08 19.81 -32.46
C CYS A 202 -20.67 19.23 -32.72
N ASN A 203 -19.64 20.00 -32.39
CA ASN A 203 -18.22 19.62 -32.45
C ASN A 203 -17.79 18.52 -31.44
N TYR A 204 -18.70 17.94 -30.65
CA TYR A 204 -18.38 17.06 -29.51
C TYR A 204 -17.95 15.64 -29.90
N VAL A 205 -18.24 15.22 -31.13
CA VAL A 205 -18.18 13.81 -31.52
C VAL A 205 -16.83 13.43 -32.11
N LYS A 206 -16.07 14.40 -32.65
CA LYS A 206 -14.68 14.20 -33.09
C LYS A 206 -13.74 13.77 -31.95
N ILE A 207 -14.15 13.98 -30.69
CA ILE A 207 -13.37 13.62 -29.51
C ILE A 207 -13.65 12.17 -29.08
N ILE A 208 -14.87 11.66 -29.31
CA ILE A 208 -15.31 10.34 -28.83
C ILE A 208 -14.88 9.20 -29.77
N MET A 209 -14.65 9.47 -31.06
CA MET A 209 -14.34 8.44 -32.07
C MET A 209 -12.89 8.42 -32.57
N LYS A 210 -11.96 9.20 -31.99
CA LYS A 210 -10.55 9.02 -32.39
C LYS A 210 -10.05 7.68 -31.84
N PRO A 211 -9.47 6.81 -32.69
CA PRO A 211 -8.83 5.60 -32.20
C PRO A 211 -7.63 6.01 -31.34
N TYR A 212 -7.50 5.37 -30.19
CA TYR A 212 -6.19 5.13 -29.58
C TYR A 212 -5.45 4.10 -30.42
#